data_AF-A0A921L9I8-F1
#
_entry.id   AF-A0A921L9I8-F1
#
_cell.length_a   1.000
_cell.length_b   1.000
_cell.length_c   1.000
_cell.angle_alpha   90.00
_cell.angle_beta   90.00
_cell.angle_gamma   90.00
#
_symmetry.space_group_name_H-M   'P 1'
#
loop_
_entity.id
_entity.type
_entity.pdbx_description
1 polymer ?
#
loop_
_entity_poly.entity_id
_entity_poly.type
_entity_poly.pdbx_seq_one_letter_code
_entity_poly.pdbx_strand_id
1 'polypeptide(L)'
;MDCINLLTSILLCYPEISEISVEPEHEEVYISYTVDRILNDEDLSQTREFLEDSILSYQYLENLVPEKNDIVLEVREKATFINITRDVKTFSHGELRLLNEIVKDRFAKNLISEPDKVPLVDTGILSQLELIDTMLGSLKINPVEEKMVGIRENGRVIVYNK
;
A
#
# COMPACT_ATOMS: atom_id res chain seq x y z
N MET A 1 -13.10 14.48 -1.05
CA MET A 1 -13.21 13.88 -2.41
C MET A 1 -11.87 13.36 -2.89
N ASP A 2 -10.78 14.10 -2.67
CA ASP A 2 -9.45 13.71 -3.19
C ASP A 2 -8.91 12.41 -2.61
N CYS A 3 -9.10 12.13 -1.31
CA CYS A 3 -8.63 10.87 -0.73
C CYS A 3 -9.38 9.64 -1.26
N ILE A 4 -10.68 9.76 -1.59
CA ILE A 4 -11.44 8.67 -2.21
C ILE A 4 -10.81 8.30 -3.56
N ASN A 5 -10.52 9.33 -4.37
CA ASN A 5 -9.90 9.15 -5.67
C ASN A 5 -8.47 8.60 -5.51
N LEU A 6 -7.69 9.07 -4.53
CA LEU A 6 -6.34 8.55 -4.25
C LEU A 6 -6.37 7.05 -3.97
N LEU A 7 -7.17 6.61 -2.99
CA LEU A 7 -7.24 5.19 -2.63
C LEU A 7 -7.77 4.34 -3.79
N THR A 8 -8.73 4.88 -4.54
CA THR A 8 -9.24 4.22 -5.76
C THR A 8 -8.12 4.06 -6.79
N SER A 9 -7.37 5.13 -7.07
CA SER A 9 -6.28 5.14 -8.06
C SER A 9 -5.17 4.17 -7.68
N ILE A 10 -4.79 4.14 -6.40
CA ILE A 10 -3.80 3.20 -5.87
C ILE A 10 -4.29 1.78 -6.09
N LEU A 11 -5.49 1.42 -5.63
CA LEU A 11 -5.96 0.05 -5.76
C LEU A 11 -6.10 -0.38 -7.23
N LEU A 12 -6.50 0.52 -8.15
CA LEU A 12 -6.55 0.24 -9.58
C LEU A 12 -5.15 -0.01 -10.19
N CYS A 13 -4.14 0.74 -9.77
CA CYS A 13 -2.77 0.61 -10.31
C CYS A 13 -1.98 -0.53 -9.66
N TYR A 14 -2.34 -0.92 -8.43
CA TYR A 14 -1.64 -1.89 -7.61
C TYR A 14 -2.61 -3.03 -7.22
N PRO A 15 -2.91 -3.97 -8.13
CA PRO A 15 -3.89 -5.04 -7.91
C PRO A 15 -3.49 -6.02 -6.81
N GLU A 16 -2.23 -6.01 -6.36
CA GLU A 16 -1.71 -6.83 -5.27
C GLU A 16 -2.05 -6.27 -3.87
N ILE A 17 -2.43 -4.99 -3.77
CA ILE A 17 -2.85 -4.38 -2.51
C ILE A 17 -4.28 -4.80 -2.21
N SER A 18 -4.49 -5.44 -1.05
CA SER A 18 -5.81 -5.90 -0.60
C SER A 18 -6.58 -4.80 0.13
N GLU A 19 -5.88 -3.98 0.90
CA GLU A 19 -6.44 -2.85 1.64
C GLU A 19 -5.44 -1.70 1.72
N ILE A 20 -5.96 -0.47 1.64
CA ILE A 20 -5.23 0.74 1.95
C ILE A 20 -6.12 1.68 2.77
N SER A 21 -5.59 2.31 3.80
CA SER A 21 -6.32 3.33 4.56
C SER A 21 -5.46 4.52 4.96
N VAL A 22 -6.12 5.65 5.19
CA VAL A 22 -5.51 6.86 5.72
C VAL A 22 -6.19 7.17 7.05
N GLU A 23 -5.37 7.24 8.11
CA GLU A 23 -5.78 7.54 9.47
C GLU A 23 -5.45 9.00 9.81
N PRO A 24 -6.45 9.88 9.99
CA PRO A 24 -6.22 11.29 10.30
C PRO A 24 -5.62 11.54 11.68
N GLU A 25 -5.96 10.73 12.69
CA GLU A 25 -5.55 11.01 14.08
C GLU A 25 -4.02 10.92 14.27
N HIS A 26 -3.36 10.05 13.51
CA HIS A 26 -1.92 9.82 13.57
C HIS A 26 -1.19 10.22 12.28
N GLU A 27 -1.91 10.75 11.28
CA GLU A 27 -1.38 11.02 9.94
C GLU A 27 -0.65 9.80 9.36
N GLU A 28 -1.28 8.63 9.41
CA GLU A 28 -0.70 7.36 8.99
C GLU A 28 -1.40 6.81 7.73
N VAL A 29 -0.62 6.18 6.85
CA VAL A 29 -1.09 5.34 5.75
C VAL A 29 -0.86 3.88 6.12
N TYR A 30 -1.90 3.08 6.00
CA TYR A 30 -1.85 1.64 6.19
C TYR A 30 -2.00 0.96 4.84
N ILE A 31 -1.16 -0.04 4.56
CA ILE A 31 -1.19 -0.84 3.34
C ILE A 31 -1.18 -2.31 3.76
N SER A 32 -2.07 -3.10 3.17
CA SER A 32 -2.11 -4.55 3.40
C SER A 32 -1.97 -5.33 2.11
N TYR A 33 -1.23 -6.43 2.18
CA TYR A 33 -1.14 -7.45 1.15
C TYR A 33 -1.56 -8.79 1.74
N THR A 34 -2.22 -9.63 0.93
CA THR A 34 -2.60 -10.98 1.33
C THR A 34 -1.86 -12.02 0.49
N VAL A 35 -1.11 -12.88 1.17
CA VAL A 35 -0.40 -14.02 0.58
C VAL A 35 -1.19 -15.29 0.88
N ASP A 36 -1.67 -15.98 -0.15
CA ASP A 36 -2.35 -17.29 -0.08
C ASP A 36 -1.35 -18.43 0.18
N ARG A 37 -0.56 -18.27 1.24
CA ARG A 37 0.42 -19.22 1.74
C ARG A 37 0.72 -18.91 3.21
N ILE A 38 0.90 -19.97 4.01
CA ILE A 38 1.46 -19.85 5.35
C ILE A 38 2.99 -19.73 5.24
N LEU A 39 3.54 -18.62 5.73
CA LEU A 39 4.98 -18.43 5.89
C LEU A 39 5.42 -18.99 7.24
N ASN A 40 6.61 -19.58 7.28
CA ASN A 40 7.23 -20.00 8.55
C ASN A 40 7.91 -18.79 9.24
N ASP A 41 8.34 -18.96 10.49
CA ASP A 41 8.94 -17.87 11.28
C ASP A 41 10.20 -17.26 10.64
N GLU A 42 10.98 -18.07 9.93
CA GLU A 42 12.18 -17.62 9.21
C GLU A 42 11.80 -16.75 8.01
N ASP A 43 10.86 -17.20 7.18
CA ASP A 43 10.33 -16.47 6.04
C ASP A 43 9.69 -15.14 6.48
N LEU A 44 8.92 -15.16 7.58
CA LEU A 44 8.31 -13.96 8.16
C LEU A 44 9.36 -12.95 8.59
N SER A 45 10.38 -13.40 9.33
CA SER A 45 11.44 -12.53 9.85
C SER A 45 12.27 -11.94 8.71
N GLN A 46 12.69 -12.75 7.74
CA GLN A 46 13.44 -12.29 6.57
C GLN A 46 12.62 -11.37 5.65
N THR A 47 11.29 -11.52 5.62
CA THR A 47 10.42 -10.63 4.85
C THR A 47 10.29 -9.28 5.54
N ARG A 48 10.05 -9.27 6.85
CA ARG A 48 10.00 -8.05 7.65
C ARG A 48 11.31 -7.27 7.53
N GLU A 49 12.43 -7.90 7.81
CA GLU A 49 13.76 -7.26 7.79
C GLU A 49 14.05 -6.66 6.42
N PHE A 50 13.78 -7.40 5.34
CA PHE A 50 14.01 -6.89 3.98
C PHE A 50 13.12 -5.69 3.62
N LEU A 51 11.85 -5.68 4.04
CA LEU A 51 10.95 -4.55 3.83
C LEU A 51 11.39 -3.33 4.66
N GLU A 52 11.74 -3.53 5.93
CA GLU A 52 12.23 -2.47 6.81
C GLU A 52 13.50 -1.83 6.25
N ASP A 53 14.50 -2.65 5.89
CA ASP A 53 15.76 -2.18 5.30
C ASP A 53 15.53 -1.44 3.98
N SER A 54 14.60 -1.91 3.16
CA SER A 54 14.27 -1.26 1.88
C SER A 54 13.63 0.11 2.08
N ILE A 55 12.71 0.24 3.04
CA ILE A 55 12.08 1.52 3.40
C ILE A 55 13.13 2.50 3.93
N LEU A 56 13.97 2.06 4.87
CA LEU A 56 15.02 2.89 5.47
C LEU A 56 16.04 3.34 4.42
N SER A 57 16.44 2.42 3.53
CA SER A 57 17.35 2.74 2.42
C SER A 57 16.74 3.76 1.46
N TYR A 58 15.47 3.60 1.10
CA TYR A 58 14.76 4.56 0.24
C TYR A 58 14.72 5.95 0.88
N GLN A 59 14.31 6.05 2.14
CA GLN A 59 14.23 7.32 2.86
C GLN A 59 15.60 8.01 2.99
N TYR A 60 16.64 7.23 3.25
CA TYR A 60 18.01 7.74 3.31
C TYR A 60 18.42 8.38 1.98
N LEU A 61 18.12 7.74 0.84
CA LEU A 61 18.39 8.27 -0.49
C LEU A 61 17.58 9.55 -0.77
N GLU A 62 16.35 9.61 -0.31
CA GLU A 62 15.46 10.78 -0.45
C GLU A 62 15.72 11.88 0.60
N ASN A 63 16.68 11.71 1.50
CA ASN A 63 16.96 12.61 2.63
C ASN A 63 15.73 12.89 3.52
N LEU A 64 14.91 11.86 3.74
CA LEU A 64 13.71 11.91 4.58
C LEU A 64 13.99 11.33 5.96
N VAL A 65 13.29 11.84 6.98
CA VAL A 65 13.31 11.29 8.34
C VAL A 65 11.91 10.79 8.68
N PRO A 66 11.68 9.46 8.71
CA PRO A 66 10.36 8.92 9.03
C PRO A 66 10.00 9.16 10.49
N GLU A 67 8.71 9.33 10.75
CA GLU A 67 8.17 9.37 12.11
C GLU A 67 7.54 8.03 12.49
N LYS A 68 7.03 7.28 11.50
CA LYS A 68 6.39 5.99 11.71
C LYS A 68 6.78 5.00 10.62
N ASN A 69 7.39 3.89 10.99
CA ASN A 69 7.58 2.73 10.11
C ASN A 69 7.31 1.48 10.93
N ASP A 70 6.22 0.77 10.62
CA ASP A 70 5.86 -0.47 11.30
C ASP A 70 5.43 -1.52 10.29
N ILE A 71 5.95 -2.74 10.45
CA ILE A 71 5.71 -3.85 9.54
C ILE A 71 5.30 -5.09 10.32
N VAL A 72 4.02 -5.41 10.23
CA VAL A 72 3.40 -6.51 10.96
C VAL A 72 2.98 -7.59 9.97
N LEU A 73 3.63 -8.76 10.06
CA LEU A 73 3.24 -9.94 9.31
C LEU A 73 2.49 -10.90 10.23
N GLU A 74 1.29 -11.29 9.82
CA GLU A 74 0.43 -12.18 10.60
C GLU A 74 -0.05 -13.36 9.77
N VAL A 75 0.10 -14.57 10.33
CA VAL A 75 -0.51 -15.77 9.74
C VAL A 75 -1.89 -15.94 10.35
N ARG A 76 -2.94 -15.97 9.50
CA ARG A 76 -4.32 -16.23 9.91
C ARG A 76 -4.94 -17.28 9.01
N GLU A 77 -5.50 -18.31 9.63
CA GLU A 77 -6.11 -19.47 8.96
C GLU A 77 -5.18 -20.18 7.96
N LYS A 78 -5.19 -19.72 6.70
CA LYS A 78 -4.42 -20.29 5.58
C LYS A 78 -3.63 -19.24 4.79
N ALA A 79 -3.69 -17.98 5.21
CA ALA A 79 -3.05 -16.87 4.53
C ALA A 79 -2.11 -16.11 5.47
N THR A 80 -1.15 -15.41 4.88
CA THR A 80 -0.28 -14.48 5.58
C THR A 80 -0.62 -13.06 5.15
N PHE A 81 -0.84 -12.18 6.11
CA PHE A 81 -1.12 -10.77 5.89
C PHE A 81 0.16 -9.97 6.14
N ILE A 82 0.51 -9.09 5.21
CA ILE A 82 1.63 -8.16 5.35
C ILE A 82 1.03 -6.78 5.52
N ASN A 83 1.08 -6.26 6.74
CA ASN A 83 0.54 -4.95 7.09
C ASN A 83 1.70 -3.97 7.28
N ILE A 84 1.67 -2.87 6.56
CA ILE A 84 2.70 -1.83 6.59
C ILE A 84 2.02 -0.52 6.99
N THR A 85 2.57 0.13 8.01
CA THR A 85 2.11 1.45 8.50
C THR A 85 3.22 2.47 8.32
N ARG A 86 2.90 3.58 7.65
CA ARG A 86 3.84 4.65 7.32
C ARG A 86 3.25 6.02 7.63
N ASP A 87 4.09 6.96 8.03
CA ASP A 87 3.66 8.35 8.17
C ASP A 87 3.36 8.98 6.80
N VAL A 88 2.25 9.70 6.69
CA VAL A 88 1.82 10.42 5.47
C VAL A 88 2.90 11.40 5.00
N LYS A 89 3.61 12.02 5.94
CA LYS A 89 4.62 13.05 5.69
C LYS A 89 5.75 12.58 4.78
N THR A 90 6.33 11.42 5.06
CA THR A 90 7.44 10.84 4.27
C THR A 90 6.97 9.87 3.20
N PHE A 91 5.78 9.29 3.35
CA PHE A 91 5.25 8.35 2.37
C PHE A 91 5.12 8.98 0.97
N SER A 92 5.53 8.25 -0.05
CA SER A 92 5.55 8.73 -1.44
C SER A 92 5.13 7.62 -2.41
N HIS A 93 4.78 8.01 -3.62
CA HIS A 93 4.43 7.05 -4.66
C HIS A 93 5.61 6.14 -5.04
N GLY A 94 6.84 6.69 -5.05
CA GLY A 94 8.05 5.89 -5.28
C GLY A 94 8.26 4.82 -4.20
N GLU A 95 7.98 5.16 -2.93
CA GLU A 95 8.02 4.21 -1.83
C GLU A 95 6.94 3.13 -1.97
N LEU A 96 5.70 3.52 -2.28
CA LEU A 96 4.60 2.59 -2.57
C LEU A 96 4.98 1.59 -3.67
N ARG A 97 5.55 2.11 -4.77
CA ARG A 97 6.00 1.28 -5.89
C ARG A 97 7.10 0.32 -5.47
N LEU A 98 8.09 0.78 -4.71
CA LEU A 98 9.17 -0.06 -4.19
C LEU A 98 8.61 -1.22 -3.37
N LEU A 99 7.72 -0.93 -2.40
CA LEU A 99 7.09 -1.93 -1.57
C LEU A 99 6.32 -2.96 -2.39
N ASN A 100 5.53 -2.48 -3.35
CA ASN A 100 4.76 -3.36 -4.23
C ASN A 100 5.66 -4.28 -5.05
N GLU A 101 6.74 -3.77 -5.64
CA GLU A 101 7.67 -4.59 -6.42
C GLU A 101 8.40 -5.63 -5.55
N ILE A 102 8.80 -5.28 -4.33
CA ILE A 102 9.40 -6.23 -3.38
C ILE A 102 8.44 -7.37 -3.05
N VAL A 103 7.20 -7.04 -2.70
CA VAL A 103 6.18 -8.02 -2.34
C VAL A 103 5.86 -8.91 -3.55
N LYS A 104 5.73 -8.31 -4.75
CA LYS A 104 5.52 -9.03 -6.00
C LYS A 104 6.64 -9.98 -6.36
N ASP A 105 7.90 -9.54 -6.28
CA ASP A 105 9.05 -10.38 -6.62
C ASP A 105 9.13 -11.60 -5.68
N ARG A 106 8.90 -11.38 -4.38
CA ARG A 106 9.02 -12.43 -3.37
C ARG A 106 7.87 -13.44 -3.37
N PHE A 107 6.64 -12.99 -3.60
CA PHE A 107 5.44 -13.82 -3.41
C PHE A 107 4.68 -14.11 -4.70
N ALA A 108 4.80 -13.27 -5.74
CA ALA A 108 4.26 -13.46 -7.09
C ALA A 108 2.94 -14.24 -7.14
N LYS A 109 3.00 -15.53 -7.51
CA LYS A 109 1.83 -16.42 -7.70
C LYS A 109 1.03 -16.71 -6.43
N ASN A 110 1.61 -16.45 -5.25
CA ASN A 110 0.96 -16.60 -3.97
C ASN A 110 0.28 -15.30 -3.50
N LEU A 111 0.47 -14.16 -4.17
CA LEU A 111 -0.29 -12.96 -3.85
C LEU A 111 -1.71 -13.09 -4.35
N ILE A 112 -2.66 -12.73 -3.49
CA ILE A 112 -4.04 -12.55 -3.91
C ILE A 112 -4.08 -11.23 -4.69
N SER A 113 -4.04 -11.36 -6.01
CA SER A 113 -4.25 -10.24 -6.94
C SER A 113 -5.50 -10.52 -7.76
N GLU A 114 -6.54 -9.73 -7.55
CA GLU A 114 -7.75 -9.78 -8.37
C GLU A 114 -7.73 -8.59 -9.33
N PRO A 115 -7.23 -8.76 -10.57
CA PRO A 115 -7.29 -7.69 -11.55
C PRO A 115 -8.74 -7.27 -11.77
N ASP A 116 -8.98 -5.97 -11.91
CA ASP A 116 -10.31 -5.45 -12.13
C ASP A 116 -10.94 -6.04 -13.40
N LYS A 117 -12.25 -6.28 -13.36
CA LYS A 117 -13.00 -6.90 -14.47
C LYS A 117 -12.94 -6.10 -15.77
N VAL A 118 -12.59 -4.81 -15.67
CA VAL A 118 -12.33 -3.93 -16.80
C VAL A 118 -10.85 -3.55 -16.75
N PRO A 119 -10.00 -4.10 -17.62
CA PRO A 119 -8.60 -3.71 -17.64
C PRO A 119 -8.48 -2.23 -18.01
N LEU A 120 -7.78 -1.44 -17.21
CA LEU A 120 -7.36 -0.11 -17.63
C LEU A 120 -6.41 -0.26 -18.83
N VAL A 121 -6.68 0.50 -19.89
CA VAL A 121 -5.73 0.67 -20.99
C VAL A 121 -4.50 1.43 -20.51
N ASP A 122 -3.33 1.18 -21.10
CA ASP A 122 -2.04 1.75 -20.67
C ASP A 122 -2.07 3.29 -20.50
N THR A 123 -2.80 3.99 -21.37
CA THR A 123 -2.99 5.45 -21.27
C THR A 123 -3.76 5.87 -20.02
N GLY A 124 -4.73 5.06 -19.59
CA GLY A 124 -5.47 5.28 -18.35
C GLY A 124 -4.61 5.03 -17.13
N ILE A 125 -3.72 4.05 -17.15
CA ILE A 125 -2.79 3.76 -16.04
C ILE A 125 -1.84 4.94 -15.81
N LEU A 126 -1.25 5.48 -16.87
CA LEU A 126 -0.34 6.63 -16.73
C LEU A 126 -1.01 7.84 -16.08
N SER A 127 -2.26 8.13 -16.46
CA SER A 127 -3.05 9.21 -15.85
C SER A 127 -3.39 8.95 -14.38
N GLN A 128 -3.62 7.69 -13.99
CA GLN A 128 -3.83 7.34 -12.58
C GLN A 128 -2.54 7.50 -11.76
N LEU A 129 -1.38 7.15 -12.33
CA LEU A 129 -0.09 7.30 -11.65
C LEU A 129 0.24 8.78 -11.37
N GLU A 130 0.04 9.68 -12.35
CA GLU A 130 0.21 11.13 -12.14
C GLU A 130 -0.77 11.70 -11.10
N LEU A 131 -1.99 11.13 -11.05
CA LEU A 131 -3.00 11.50 -10.07
C LEU A 131 -2.57 11.10 -8.65
N ILE A 132 -2.00 9.91 -8.47
CA ILE A 132 -1.49 9.43 -7.18
C ILE A 132 -0.42 10.38 -6.65
N ASP A 133 0.56 10.76 -7.47
CA ASP A 133 1.63 11.67 -7.07
C ASP A 133 1.08 13.02 -6.58
N THR A 134 0.16 13.59 -7.35
CA THR A 134 -0.48 14.88 -7.01
C THR A 134 -1.28 14.77 -5.72
N MET A 135 -2.06 13.70 -5.54
CA MET A 135 -2.94 13.52 -4.39
C MET A 135 -2.19 13.17 -3.12
N LEU A 136 -1.10 12.39 -3.19
CA LEU A 136 -0.21 12.17 -2.05
C LEU A 136 0.45 13.48 -1.60
N GLY A 137 0.86 14.34 -2.54
CA GLY A 137 1.35 15.68 -2.21
C GLY A 137 0.30 16.55 -1.53
N SER A 138 -0.95 16.51 -2.00
CA SER A 138 -2.07 17.25 -1.38
C SER A 138 -2.37 16.75 0.04
N LEU A 139 -2.35 15.42 0.26
CA LEU A 139 -2.65 14.81 1.55
C LEU A 139 -1.68 15.26 2.67
N LYS A 140 -0.42 15.56 2.31
CA LYS A 140 0.60 16.09 3.24
C LYS A 140 0.32 17.53 3.70
N ILE A 141 -0.45 18.29 2.91
CA ILE A 141 -0.77 19.70 3.18
C ILE A 141 -2.16 19.81 3.80
N ASN A 142 -3.09 18.99 3.31
CA ASN A 142 -4.49 18.96 3.72
C ASN A 142 -4.82 17.53 4.19
N PRO A 143 -4.59 17.20 5.46
CA PRO A 143 -4.97 15.91 6.00
C PRO A 143 -6.49 15.71 5.92
N VAL A 144 -6.91 14.46 5.82
CA VAL A 144 -8.33 14.12 5.83
C VAL A 144 -8.95 14.36 7.21
N GLU A 145 -10.25 14.61 7.27
CA GLU A 145 -10.98 14.80 8.54
C GLU A 145 -11.49 13.47 9.12
N GLU A 146 -11.79 12.50 8.25
CA GLU A 146 -12.32 11.19 8.62
C GLU A 146 -11.39 10.09 8.11
N LYS A 147 -11.39 8.94 8.80
CA LYS A 147 -10.63 7.78 8.36
C LYS A 147 -11.17 7.28 7.03
N MET A 148 -10.30 7.15 6.04
CA MET A 148 -10.65 6.66 4.72
C MET A 148 -10.11 5.25 4.53
N VAL A 149 -10.95 4.31 4.12
CA VAL A 149 -10.57 2.91 3.91
C VAL A 149 -10.95 2.49 2.49
N GLY A 150 -9.98 1.95 1.75
CA GLY A 150 -10.15 1.33 0.45
C GLY A 150 -9.83 -0.16 0.51
N ILE A 151 -10.74 -0.99 0.03
CA ILE A 151 -10.56 -2.45 -0.02
C ILE A 151 -10.82 -2.97 -1.43
N ARG A 152 -10.14 -4.09 -1.76
CA ARG A 152 -10.41 -4.88 -2.95
C ARG A 152 -11.21 -6.12 -2.56
N GLU A 153 -12.40 -6.26 -3.13
CA GLU A 153 -13.29 -7.39 -2.87
C GLU A 153 -13.99 -7.85 -4.17
N ASN A 154 -13.80 -9.12 -4.55
CA ASN A 154 -14.46 -9.74 -5.72
C ASN A 154 -14.22 -9.01 -7.06
N GLY A 155 -12.99 -8.52 -7.27
CA GLY A 155 -12.56 -7.78 -8.45
C GLY A 155 -13.20 -6.40 -8.55
N ARG A 156 -13.51 -5.79 -7.40
CA ARG A 156 -14.02 -4.42 -7.28
C ARG A 156 -13.27 -3.69 -6.18
N VAL A 157 -13.02 -2.40 -6.43
CA VAL A 157 -12.51 -1.46 -5.44
C VAL A 157 -13.69 -0.78 -4.75
N ILE A 158 -13.69 -0.78 -3.43
CA ILE A 158 -14.69 -0.10 -2.60
C ILE A 158 -13.94 0.85 -1.67
N VAL A 159 -14.35 2.12 -1.64
CA VAL A 159 -13.77 3.13 -0.74
C VAL A 159 -14.90 3.76 0.08
N TYR A 160 -14.69 3.84 1.39
CA TYR A 160 -15.65 4.39 2.34
C TYR A 160 -14.92 5.17 3.45
N ASN A 161 -15.66 6.06 4.10
CA ASN A 161 -15.25 6.71 5.34
C ASN A 161 -15.71 5.87 6.54
N LYS A 162 -14.93 5.88 7.63
CA LYS A 162 -15.23 5.15 8.87
C LYS A 162 -15.34 6.09 10.06
#